data_AF-A0A7Z9BMD6-F1
#
_entry.id   AF-A0A7Z9BMD6-F1
#
_cell.length_a   1.000
_cell.length_b   1.000
_cell.length_c   1.000
_cell.angle_alpha   90.00
_cell.angle_beta   90.00
_cell.angle_gamma   90.00
#
_symmetry.space_group_name_H-M   'P 1'
#
loop_
_entity.id
_entity.type
_entity.pdbx_description
1 polymer ?
#
loop_
_entity_poly.entity_id
_entity_poly.type
_entity_poly.pdbx_seq_one_letter_code
_entity_poly.pdbx_strand_id
1 'polypeptide(L)'
;MFSSVESDSTTQTTGTAPTKIIQSQNQYHTCQIKVPDLEKPVAAVCVDEEYYSFFKAVEAADKTLEIVAKLGRVGDSTVITKTPKGYAIWVQEPNAQVHRP
;
A
#
# COMPACT_ATOMS: atom_id res chain seq x y z
N MET A 1 -19.21 42.16 7.08
CA MET A 1 -18.98 41.33 5.87
C MET A 1 -18.09 40.19 6.31
N PHE A 2 -18.61 38.97 6.26
CA PHE A 2 -17.91 37.75 6.67
C PHE A 2 -17.18 37.20 5.45
N SER A 3 -15.85 37.14 5.50
CA SER A 3 -15.07 36.34 4.54
C SER A 3 -14.33 35.29 5.35
N SER A 4 -14.97 34.12 5.40
CA SER A 4 -14.38 32.86 5.84
C SER A 4 -13.54 32.26 4.72
N VAL A 5 -12.54 31.46 5.14
CA VAL A 5 -11.86 30.38 4.42
C VAL A 5 -10.98 30.86 3.26
N GLU A 6 -9.69 30.53 3.19
CA GLU A 6 -9.20 29.16 2.98
C GLU A 6 -8.02 28.81 3.89
N SER A 7 -8.23 27.80 4.73
CA SER A 7 -7.15 27.02 5.33
C SER A 7 -6.52 26.17 4.24
N ASP A 8 -5.49 26.71 3.60
CA ASP A 8 -4.61 25.94 2.75
C ASP A 8 -3.71 25.06 3.64
N SER A 9 -4.26 23.95 4.12
CA SER A 9 -3.48 22.86 4.72
C SER A 9 -2.78 22.07 3.62
N THR A 10 -1.94 22.72 2.82
CA THR A 10 -0.98 22.00 1.99
C THR A 10 0.30 21.85 2.80
N THR A 11 0.28 20.98 3.81
CA THR A 11 1.51 20.44 4.37
C THR A 11 2.20 19.63 3.29
N GLN A 12 3.08 20.31 2.54
CA GLN A 12 4.17 19.69 1.80
C GLN A 12 4.94 18.80 2.77
N THR A 13 4.68 17.49 2.73
CA THR A 13 5.42 16.51 3.54
C THR A 13 6.51 15.93 2.66
N THR A 14 7.74 16.29 2.99
CA THR A 14 9.01 15.74 2.51
C THR A 14 8.99 14.23 2.28
N GLY A 15 9.01 13.81 1.01
CA GLY A 15 9.91 12.78 0.46
C GLY A 15 9.92 11.37 1.07
N THR A 16 8.82 10.86 1.62
CA THR A 16 8.71 9.43 1.99
C THR A 16 7.31 8.96 1.67
N ALA A 17 7.19 7.95 0.80
CA ALA A 17 5.89 7.41 0.42
C ALA A 17 5.15 6.84 1.65
N PRO A 18 3.82 7.01 1.72
CA PRO A 18 3.05 6.58 2.88
C PRO A 18 3.11 5.05 3.04
N THR A 19 3.27 4.62 4.30
CA THR A 19 3.22 3.21 4.69
C THR A 19 2.05 2.99 5.64
N LYS A 20 1.10 2.13 5.27
CA LYS A 20 -0.04 1.76 6.11
C LYS A 20 0.18 0.40 6.76
N ILE A 21 -0.07 0.27 8.05
CA ILE A 21 0.02 -1.02 8.76
C ILE A 21 -1.39 -1.47 9.13
N ILE A 22 -1.82 -2.57 8.54
CA ILE A 22 -3.15 -3.14 8.73
C ILE A 22 -3.07 -4.40 9.59
N GLN A 23 -3.70 -4.31 10.76
CA GLN A 23 -3.72 -5.41 11.73
C GLN A 23 -5.00 -6.26 11.65
N SER A 24 -6.06 -5.75 11.02
CA SER A 24 -7.35 -6.43 10.94
C SER A 24 -7.70 -6.76 9.50
N GLN A 25 -8.11 -8.00 9.26
CA GLN A 25 -8.56 -8.47 7.94
C GLN A 25 -9.75 -7.65 7.39
N ASN A 26 -10.56 -7.03 8.27
CA ASN A 26 -11.72 -6.22 7.86
C ASN A 26 -11.34 -4.87 7.24
N GLN A 27 -10.07 -4.44 7.36
CA GLN A 27 -9.59 -3.19 6.79
C GLN A 27 -9.09 -3.36 5.34
N TYR A 28 -9.11 -4.58 4.80
CA TYR A 28 -8.71 -4.82 3.41
C TYR A 28 -9.47 -5.97 2.77
N HIS A 29 -9.58 -5.92 1.45
CA HIS A 29 -10.15 -7.01 0.66
C HIS A 29 -9.08 -7.64 -0.21
N THR A 30 -8.92 -8.95 -0.11
CA THR A 30 -8.06 -9.70 -1.04
C THR A 30 -8.73 -9.76 -2.41
N CYS A 31 -7.98 -9.41 -3.46
CA CYS A 31 -8.43 -9.44 -4.84
C CYS A 31 -7.31 -9.92 -5.76
N GLN A 32 -7.62 -10.07 -7.05
CA GLN A 32 -6.62 -10.25 -8.08
C GLN A 32 -6.59 -9.00 -8.96
N ILE A 33 -5.39 -8.55 -9.28
CA ILE A 33 -5.18 -7.44 -10.20
C ILE A 33 -4.33 -7.88 -11.37
N LYS A 34 -4.53 -7.23 -12.50
CA LYS A 34 -3.62 -7.29 -13.64
C LYS A 34 -2.80 -6.01 -13.66
N VAL A 35 -1.49 -6.18 -13.52
CA VAL A 35 -0.51 -5.10 -13.69
C VAL A 35 0.03 -5.16 -15.12
N PRO A 36 0.34 -4.01 -15.74
CA PRO A 36 0.84 -3.97 -17.12
C PRO A 36 2.15 -4.73 -17.31
N ASP A 37 2.96 -4.83 -16.26
CA ASP A 37 4.28 -5.48 -16.29
C ASP A 37 4.21 -7.01 -16.29
N LEU A 38 3.04 -7.60 -15.97
CA LEU A 38 2.87 -9.04 -15.84
C LEU A 38 1.71 -9.54 -16.69
N GLU A 39 1.95 -10.60 -17.46
CA GLU A 39 0.92 -11.22 -18.30
C GLU A 39 -0.20 -11.87 -17.47
N LYS A 40 0.14 -12.36 -16.27
CA LYS A 40 -0.77 -13.08 -15.37
C LYS A 40 -1.29 -12.18 -14.25
N PRO A 41 -2.55 -12.36 -13.82
CA PRO A 41 -3.06 -11.70 -12.62
C PRO A 41 -2.23 -12.05 -11.39
N VAL A 42 -2.02 -11.08 -10.51
CA VAL A 42 -1.31 -11.24 -9.25
C VAL A 42 -2.25 -11.06 -8.06
N ALA A 43 -1.90 -11.70 -6.95
CA ALA A 43 -2.61 -11.51 -5.70
C ALA A 43 -2.38 -10.09 -5.18
N ALA A 44 -3.46 -9.45 -4.78
CA ALA A 44 -3.45 -8.07 -4.30
C ALA A 44 -4.43 -7.86 -3.16
N VAL A 45 -4.27 -6.73 -2.49
CA VAL A 45 -5.22 -6.22 -1.50
C VAL A 45 -5.74 -4.87 -1.94
N CYS A 46 -7.04 -4.65 -1.75
CA CYS A 46 -7.68 -3.37 -1.89
C CYS A 46 -7.81 -2.74 -0.51
N VAL A 47 -7.25 -1.54 -0.34
CA VAL A 47 -7.25 -0.75 0.90
C VAL A 47 -7.59 0.68 0.51
N ASP A 48 -8.63 1.26 1.09
CA ASP A 48 -9.06 2.63 0.78
C ASP A 48 -9.23 2.89 -0.73
N GLU A 49 -9.79 1.93 -1.48
CA GLU A 49 -9.98 1.97 -2.95
C GLU A 49 -8.68 1.94 -3.77
N GLU A 50 -7.53 1.77 -3.13
CA GLU A 50 -6.23 1.61 -3.78
C GLU A 50 -5.83 0.13 -3.84
N TYR A 51 -5.17 -0.26 -4.93
CA TYR A 51 -4.70 -1.63 -5.13
C TYR A 51 -3.22 -1.77 -4.78
N TYR A 52 -2.91 -2.84 -4.04
CA TYR A 52 -1.56 -3.17 -3.65
C TYR A 52 -1.23 -4.62 -4.00
N SER A 53 -0.21 -4.85 -4.81
CA SER A 53 0.25 -6.20 -5.18
C SER A 53 1.06 -6.83 -4.05
N PHE A 54 1.03 -8.16 -3.97
CA PHE A 54 1.88 -8.88 -3.02
C PHE A 54 3.35 -8.75 -3.43
N PHE A 55 4.16 -8.14 -2.57
CA PHE A 55 5.59 -8.01 -2.79
C PHE A 55 6.38 -9.12 -2.10
N LYS A 56 6.21 -9.24 -0.78
CA LYS A 56 6.96 -10.24 0.02
C LYS A 56 6.36 -10.49 1.39
N ALA A 57 6.51 -11.72 1.90
CA ALA A 57 6.27 -12.03 3.30
C ALA A 57 7.58 -12.15 4.09
N VAL A 58 7.61 -11.60 5.30
CA VAL A 58 8.78 -11.48 6.17
C VAL A 58 8.37 -11.78 7.60
N GLU A 59 9.08 -12.67 8.28
CA GLU A 59 8.73 -13.08 9.65
C GLU A 59 9.08 -12.00 10.69
N ALA A 60 10.25 -11.38 10.54
CA ALA A 60 10.78 -10.40 11.49
C ALA A 60 10.28 -8.98 11.20
N ALA A 61 9.70 -8.32 12.21
CA ALA A 61 9.19 -6.95 12.10
C ALA A 61 10.27 -5.94 11.67
N ASP A 62 11.48 -6.04 12.24
CA ASP A 62 12.59 -5.12 11.95
C ASP A 62 12.96 -5.17 10.45
N LYS A 63 13.04 -6.37 9.89
CA LYS A 63 13.31 -6.57 8.46
C LYS A 63 12.19 -6.02 7.59
N THR A 64 10.94 -6.18 8.01
CA THR A 64 9.78 -5.61 7.31
C THR A 64 9.90 -4.08 7.22
N LEU A 65 10.21 -3.42 8.34
CA LEU A 65 10.39 -1.97 8.40
C LEU A 65 11.58 -1.51 7.54
N GLU A 66 12.70 -2.23 7.54
CA GLU A 66 13.84 -1.91 6.68
C GLU A 66 13.49 -1.99 5.19
N ILE A 67 12.73 -3.00 4.77
CA ILE A 67 12.32 -3.18 3.38
C ILE A 67 11.38 -2.05 2.98
N VAL A 68 10.38 -1.75 3.82
CA VAL A 68 9.42 -0.69 3.52
C VAL A 68 10.06 0.69 3.55
N ALA A 69 11.02 0.94 4.45
CA ALA A 69 11.80 2.18 4.43
C ALA A 69 12.61 2.35 3.15
N LYS A 70 13.03 1.25 2.49
CA LYS A 70 13.69 1.31 1.17
C LYS A 70 12.69 1.58 0.06
N LEU A 71 11.53 0.93 0.08
CA LEU A 71 10.45 1.14 -0.91
C LEU A 71 9.90 2.56 -0.85
N GLY A 72 9.69 3.09 0.35
CA GLY A 72 9.19 4.46 0.54
C GLY A 72 10.14 5.55 0.05
N ARG A 73 11.44 5.25 -0.09
CA ARG A 73 12.43 6.16 -0.73
C ARG A 73 12.34 6.16 -2.25
N VAL A 74 11.86 5.07 -2.84
CA VAL A 74 11.66 4.94 -4.30
C VAL A 74 10.37 5.65 -4.72
N GLY A 75 9.47 5.93 -3.76
CA GLY A 75 8.22 6.65 -3.99
C GLY A 75 6.99 5.75 -3.97
N ASP A 76 7.17 4.45 -3.76
CA ASP A 76 6.07 3.50 -3.77
C ASP A 76 5.37 3.48 -2.42
N SER A 77 4.06 3.78 -2.40
CA SER A 77 3.25 3.60 -1.19
C SER A 77 3.16 2.11 -0.87
N THR A 78 3.16 1.77 0.42
CA THR A 78 3.14 0.37 0.84
C THR A 78 2.11 0.10 1.92
N VAL A 79 1.64 -1.14 1.95
CA VAL A 79 0.79 -1.66 3.01
C VAL A 79 1.49 -2.85 3.65
N ILE A 80 1.44 -2.95 4.97
CA ILE A 80 1.90 -4.11 5.73
C ILE A 80 0.67 -4.77 6.35
N THR A 81 0.42 -6.04 6.07
CA THR A 81 -0.60 -6.83 6.78
C THR A 81 0.05 -7.82 7.73
N LYS A 82 -0.56 -8.02 8.90
CA LYS A 82 -0.13 -9.06 9.83
C LYS A 82 -0.65 -10.42 9.38
N THR A 83 0.24 -11.41 9.34
CA THR A 83 -0.08 -12.81 9.03
C THR A 83 0.24 -13.70 10.25
N PRO A 84 -0.28 -14.94 10.33
CA PRO A 84 0.04 -15.84 11.44
C PRO A 84 1.54 -16.15 11.59
N LYS A 85 2.31 -16.06 10.49
CA LYS A 85 3.75 -16.38 10.45
C LYS A 85 4.66 -15.15 10.46
N GLY A 86 4.11 -13.93 10.47
CA GLY A 86 4.89 -12.72 10.31
C GLY A 86 4.10 -11.57 9.68
N TYR A 87 4.70 -10.90 8.70
CA TYR A 87 4.18 -9.72 8.04
C TYR A 87 4.22 -9.90 6.52
N ALA A 88 3.17 -9.49 5.83
CA ALA A 88 3.18 -9.39 4.38
C ALA A 88 3.29 -7.91 3.98
N ILE A 89 4.17 -7.64 3.03
CA ILE A 89 4.42 -6.33 2.43
C ILE A 89 3.71 -6.31 1.08
N TRP A 90 2.95 -5.25 0.85
CA TRP A 90 2.21 -4.99 -0.36
C TRP A 90 2.63 -3.63 -0.91
N VAL A 91 2.77 -3.54 -2.23
CA VAL A 91 3.25 -2.33 -2.92
C VAL A 91 2.13 -1.77 -3.77
N GLN A 92 1.94 -0.45 -3.75
CA GLN A 92 0.88 0.20 -4.50
C GLN A 92 1.12 0.02 -5.99
N GLU A 93 0.07 -0.35 -6.70
CA GLU A 93 0.07 -0.49 -8.15
C GLU A 93 -0.91 0.54 -8.75
N PRO A 94 -0.46 1.77 -9.06
CA PRO A 94 -1.35 2.82 -9.55
C PRO A 94 -1.95 2.49 -10.93
N ASN A 95 -1.29 1.64 -11.69
CA ASN A 95 -1.73 1.20 -13.02
C ASN A 95 -2.44 -0.17 -13.00
N ALA A 96 -2.70 -0.72 -11.82
CA ALA A 96 -3.40 -1.99 -11.70
C ALA A 96 -4.87 -1.88 -12.06
N GLN A 97 -5.37 -2.92 -12.72
CA GLN A 97 -6.80 -3.10 -12.95
C GLN A 97 -7.28 -4.35 -12.22
N VAL A 98 -8.45 -4.26 -11.58
CA VAL A 98 -9.06 -5.43 -10.95
C VAL A 98 -9.33 -6.49 -12.01
N HIS A 99 -8.75 -7.66 -11.82
CA HIS A 99 -9.09 -8.83 -12.59
C HIS A 99 -10.23 -9.56 -11.88
N ARG A 100 -11.45 -9.38 -12.37
CA ARG A 100 -12.55 -10.30 -12.06
C ARG A 100 -12.46 -11.49 -13.03
N PRO A 101 -12.51 -12.73 -12.52
CA PRO A 101 -12.61 -13.92 -13.36
C PRO A 101 -13.94 -13.97 -14.12
#